data_AF-A0AAN8GIF6-F1
#
_entry.id   AF-A0AAN8GIF6-F1
#
_cell.length_a   1.000
_cell.length_b   1.000
_cell.length_c   1.000
_cell.angle_alpha   90.00
_cell.angle_beta   90.00
_cell.angle_gamma   90.00
#
_symmetry.space_group_name_H-M   'P 1'
#
loop_
_entity.id
_entity.type
_entity.pdbx_description
1 polymer ?
#
loop_
_entity_poly.entity_id
_entity_poly.type
_entity_poly.pdbx_seq_one_letter_code
_entity_poly.pdbx_strand_id
1 'polypeptide(L)'
;MVAAFEVSCQEAILRNISSYKQDDIGRRVPPEAVTRLMCPNQCSLRGWCRDGICRCNPGYAGDDCSVASSRPPQVIYINGNGICDVDRRPCGVAILIVDNFMETPDTICQLREVEEVNSVLRPQETRVTVSVEFQSNREVICHLLNSQVSRDVSVRRYFLSISTDGQRFSNEVIYTVYDSNCQQCIRNGTCSLKAGTCLIGDRCWQMNQPNPRSANQLCDPSVNSMDWTLKAAQQPVDKCNDEKIIKYYDRWDIWTSNRTGCPCDSSDSIGECACCEVGACRCPSPNVNQCTRCGEEEVGCNRRLVSPEFGIDGWTKNLDGCQCPYNPFRYNCACCQNGACHCGERNINQCAPCWNIGVCGSKPDVFGTS
;
A
#
# COMPACT_ATOMS: atom_id res chain seq x y z
N MET A 1 -17.62 -30.33 -22.55
CA MET A 1 -18.52 -31.10 -23.44
C MET A 1 -18.61 -32.58 -23.03
N VAL A 2 -17.49 -33.28 -22.76
CA VAL A 2 -17.50 -34.71 -22.35
C VAL A 2 -18.25 -34.97 -21.03
N ALA A 3 -18.02 -34.18 -19.97
CA ALA A 3 -18.67 -34.36 -18.68
C ALA A 3 -20.22 -34.23 -18.72
N ALA A 4 -20.75 -33.32 -19.55
CA ALA A 4 -22.20 -33.15 -19.69
C ALA A 4 -22.86 -34.32 -20.44
N PHE A 5 -22.13 -34.92 -21.39
CA PHE A 5 -22.57 -36.10 -22.13
C PHE A 5 -22.56 -37.36 -21.24
N GLU A 6 -21.53 -37.53 -20.40
CA GLU A 6 -21.45 -38.61 -19.41
C GLU A 6 -22.60 -38.55 -18.39
N VAL A 7 -22.89 -37.37 -17.84
CA VAL A 7 -24.02 -37.18 -16.90
C VAL A 7 -25.37 -37.47 -17.55
N SER A 8 -25.60 -37.01 -18.78
CA SER A 8 -26.86 -37.26 -19.50
C SER A 8 -27.05 -38.75 -19.84
N CYS A 9 -25.95 -39.44 -20.18
CA CYS A 9 -25.96 -40.89 -20.46
C CYS A 9 -26.23 -41.71 -19.18
N GLN A 10 -25.61 -41.32 -18.06
CA GLN A 10 -25.85 -41.94 -16.76
C GLN A 10 -27.32 -41.83 -16.34
N GLU A 11 -27.92 -40.64 -16.46
CA GLU A 11 -29.33 -40.45 -16.14
C GLU A 11 -30.25 -41.31 -17.02
N ALA A 12 -29.97 -41.41 -18.31
CA ALA A 12 -30.77 -42.20 -19.23
C ALA A 12 -30.77 -43.70 -18.88
N ILE A 13 -29.63 -44.24 -18.44
CA ILE A 13 -29.53 -45.67 -18.08
C ILE A 13 -30.13 -45.94 -16.69
N LEU A 14 -29.94 -45.04 -15.71
CA LEU A 14 -30.56 -45.16 -14.39
C LEU A 14 -32.09 -45.12 -14.44
N ARG A 15 -32.67 -44.37 -15.38
CA ARG A 15 -34.13 -44.34 -15.60
C ARG A 15 -34.65 -45.63 -16.26
N ASN A 16 -33.79 -46.42 -16.89
CA ASN A 16 -34.19 -47.62 -17.59
C ASN A 16 -34.05 -48.88 -16.70
N ILE A 17 -35.07 -49.13 -15.87
CA ILE A 17 -35.12 -50.26 -14.92
C ILE A 17 -34.96 -51.62 -15.61
N SER A 18 -35.29 -51.76 -16.91
CA SER A 18 -35.12 -53.03 -17.62
C SER A 18 -33.66 -53.43 -17.84
N SER A 19 -32.71 -52.51 -17.62
CA SER A 19 -31.27 -52.79 -17.70
C SER A 19 -30.69 -53.38 -16.41
N TYR A 20 -31.44 -53.37 -15.31
CA TYR A 20 -30.96 -53.75 -13.98
C TYR A 20 -30.92 -55.27 -13.84
N LYS A 21 -29.86 -55.80 -13.21
CA LYS A 21 -29.70 -57.23 -12.89
C LYS A 21 -30.07 -57.48 -11.43
N GLN A 22 -30.43 -58.71 -11.06
CA GLN A 22 -30.65 -59.07 -9.65
C GLN A 22 -29.32 -59.50 -9.00
N ASP A 23 -29.06 -59.02 -7.79
CA ASP A 23 -27.96 -59.49 -6.94
C ASP A 23 -28.29 -60.83 -6.27
N ASP A 24 -27.35 -61.36 -5.48
CA ASP A 24 -27.48 -62.65 -4.76
C ASP A 24 -28.66 -62.70 -3.77
N ILE A 25 -29.27 -61.54 -3.45
CA ILE A 25 -30.39 -61.38 -2.52
C ILE A 25 -31.68 -60.99 -3.29
N GLY A 26 -31.64 -61.00 -4.63
CA GLY A 26 -32.79 -60.70 -5.50
C GLY A 26 -33.07 -59.21 -5.70
N ARG A 27 -32.20 -58.31 -5.24
CA ARG A 27 -32.36 -56.86 -5.38
C ARG A 27 -31.92 -56.42 -6.78
N ARG A 28 -32.70 -55.53 -7.41
CA ARG A 28 -32.35 -54.95 -8.72
C ARG A 28 -31.22 -53.93 -8.56
N VAL A 29 -30.07 -54.21 -9.18
CA VAL A 29 -28.89 -53.35 -9.21
C VAL A 29 -28.61 -52.83 -10.63
N PRO A 30 -28.16 -51.57 -10.79
CA PRO A 30 -27.81 -51.01 -12.10
C PRO A 30 -26.72 -51.83 -12.81
N PRO A 31 -26.62 -51.76 -14.15
CA PRO A 31 -25.52 -52.37 -14.89
C PRO A 31 -24.14 -51.90 -14.38
N GLU A 32 -23.19 -52.81 -14.25
CA GLU A 32 -21.83 -52.53 -13.77
C GLU A 32 -21.11 -51.45 -14.60
N ALA A 33 -21.38 -51.37 -15.91
CA ALA A 33 -20.86 -50.32 -16.79
C ALA A 33 -21.31 -48.91 -16.36
N VAL A 34 -22.51 -48.79 -15.79
CA VAL A 34 -23.05 -47.52 -15.26
C VAL A 34 -22.56 -47.30 -13.84
N THR A 35 -22.56 -48.34 -13.00
CA THR A 35 -22.01 -48.27 -11.64
C THR A 35 -20.55 -47.79 -11.64
N ARG A 36 -19.76 -48.19 -12.64
CA ARG A 36 -18.38 -47.72 -12.83
C ARG A 36 -18.28 -46.25 -13.21
N LEU A 37 -19.26 -45.75 -13.97
CA LEU A 37 -19.35 -44.33 -14.33
C LEU A 37 -19.83 -43.47 -13.14
N MET A 38 -20.53 -44.06 -12.16
CA MET A 38 -20.96 -43.34 -10.96
C MET A 38 -19.80 -42.98 -10.02
N CYS A 39 -18.66 -43.68 -10.12
CA CYS A 39 -17.49 -43.33 -9.32
C CYS A 39 -16.84 -42.02 -9.82
N PRO A 40 -16.52 -41.08 -8.91
CA PRO A 40 -15.90 -39.82 -9.28
C PRO A 40 -14.57 -40.08 -10.00
N ASN A 41 -14.38 -39.40 -11.14
CA ASN A 41 -13.20 -39.51 -12.00
C ASN A 41 -12.75 -40.96 -12.29
N GLN A 42 -13.68 -41.93 -12.30
CA GLN A 42 -13.36 -43.35 -12.48
C GLN A 42 -12.28 -43.85 -11.49
N CYS A 43 -12.32 -43.38 -10.25
CA CYS A 43 -11.32 -43.63 -9.21
C CYS A 43 -9.90 -43.28 -9.64
N SER A 44 -9.75 -42.26 -10.50
CA SER A 44 -8.46 -41.78 -11.04
C SER A 44 -7.58 -42.88 -11.61
N LEU A 45 -8.18 -44.01 -12.01
CA LEU A 45 -7.48 -45.24 -12.42
C LEU A 45 -6.51 -45.79 -11.35
N ARG A 46 -6.72 -45.42 -10.09
CA ARG A 46 -5.90 -45.75 -8.90
C ARG A 46 -6.69 -46.51 -7.84
N GLY A 47 -7.76 -47.15 -8.26
CA GLY A 47 -8.62 -47.97 -7.42
C GLY A 47 -9.63 -48.74 -8.27
N TRP A 48 -10.55 -49.42 -7.60
CA TRP A 48 -11.68 -50.07 -8.23
C TRP A 48 -13.00 -49.47 -7.73
N CYS A 49 -13.93 -49.29 -8.66
CA CYS A 49 -15.26 -48.80 -8.35
C CYS A 49 -16.14 -49.95 -7.85
N ARG A 50 -16.79 -49.78 -6.70
CA ARG A 50 -17.78 -50.71 -6.19
C ARG A 50 -18.98 -49.93 -5.67
N ASP A 51 -20.14 -50.17 -6.26
CA ASP A 51 -21.41 -49.53 -5.87
C ASP A 51 -21.35 -47.98 -5.89
N GLY A 52 -20.62 -47.41 -6.85
CA GLY A 52 -20.44 -45.95 -6.98
C GLY A 52 -19.42 -45.34 -6.01
N ILE A 53 -18.75 -46.16 -5.20
CA ILE A 53 -17.72 -45.74 -4.24
C ILE A 53 -16.35 -46.26 -4.70
N CYS A 54 -15.34 -45.40 -4.66
CA CYS A 54 -13.98 -45.80 -4.97
C CYS A 54 -13.31 -46.55 -3.81
N ARG A 55 -12.70 -47.69 -4.13
CA ARG A 55 -11.82 -48.44 -3.25
C ARG A 55 -10.38 -48.24 -3.75
N CYS A 56 -9.61 -47.43 -3.05
CA CYS A 56 -8.29 -47.01 -3.52
C CYS A 56 -7.23 -48.10 -3.34
N ASN A 57 -6.31 -48.15 -4.30
CA ASN A 57 -5.10 -48.96 -4.20
C ASN A 57 -4.22 -48.45 -3.06
N PRO A 58 -3.35 -49.29 -2.46
CA PRO A 58 -2.41 -48.86 -1.43
C PRO A 58 -1.60 -47.63 -1.86
N GLY A 59 -1.54 -46.62 -0.98
CA GLY A 59 -0.84 -45.35 -1.23
C GLY A 59 -1.68 -44.26 -1.89
N TYR A 60 -2.96 -44.53 -2.19
CA TYR A 60 -3.91 -43.56 -2.72
C TYR A 60 -5.14 -43.41 -1.83
N ALA A 61 -5.70 -42.21 -1.81
CA ALA A 61 -6.84 -41.84 -0.98
C ALA A 61 -7.67 -40.73 -1.65
N GLY A 62 -8.71 -40.26 -0.94
CA GLY A 62 -9.71 -39.32 -1.46
C GLY A 62 -10.85 -40.04 -2.18
N ASP A 63 -11.93 -39.30 -2.45
CA ASP A 63 -13.19 -39.84 -3.00
C ASP A 63 -13.01 -40.53 -4.36
N ASP A 64 -12.00 -40.10 -5.12
CA ASP A 64 -11.66 -40.60 -6.44
C ASP A 64 -10.24 -41.20 -6.51
N CYS A 65 -9.59 -41.48 -5.38
CA CYS A 65 -8.22 -42.03 -5.33
C CYS A 65 -7.14 -41.16 -6.01
N SER A 66 -7.37 -39.87 -6.18
CA SER A 66 -6.40 -38.94 -6.77
C SER A 66 -5.26 -38.57 -5.80
N VAL A 67 -5.53 -38.57 -4.49
CA VAL A 67 -4.59 -38.13 -3.45
C VAL A 67 -3.56 -39.21 -3.18
N ALA A 68 -2.27 -38.91 -3.32
CA ALA A 68 -1.19 -39.80 -2.95
C ALA A 68 -0.84 -39.63 -1.47
N SER A 69 -1.13 -40.63 -0.64
CA SER A 69 -0.92 -40.60 0.81
C SER A 69 0.55 -40.44 1.22
N SER A 70 1.48 -40.77 0.34
CA SER A 70 2.92 -40.63 0.58
C SER A 70 3.46 -39.23 0.29
N ARG A 71 2.65 -38.34 -0.27
CA ARG A 71 3.05 -37.00 -0.67
C ARG A 71 2.36 -35.96 0.22
N PRO A 72 3.07 -34.91 0.67
CA PRO A 72 2.42 -33.82 1.37
C PRO A 72 1.44 -33.08 0.44
N PRO A 73 0.46 -32.36 1.00
CA PRO A 73 -0.33 -31.42 0.22
C PRO A 73 0.59 -30.35 -0.41
N GLN A 74 0.12 -29.70 -1.47
CA GLN A 74 0.82 -28.58 -2.10
C GLN A 74 -0.09 -27.36 -2.10
N VAL A 75 0.42 -26.22 -1.65
CA VAL A 75 -0.32 -24.95 -1.71
C VAL A 75 -0.13 -24.36 -3.10
N ILE A 76 -1.23 -24.32 -3.86
CA ILE A 76 -1.25 -23.76 -5.22
C ILE A 76 -1.38 -22.23 -5.16
N TYR A 77 -2.28 -21.75 -4.32
CA TYR A 77 -2.64 -20.34 -4.26
C TYR A 77 -3.13 -19.95 -2.87
N ILE A 78 -2.90 -18.70 -2.48
CA ILE A 78 -3.44 -18.11 -1.25
C ILE A 78 -4.42 -17.01 -1.65
N ASN A 79 -5.66 -17.08 -1.13
CA ASN A 79 -6.69 -16.12 -1.47
C ASN A 79 -6.28 -14.70 -1.06
N GLY A 80 -6.60 -13.72 -1.91
CA GLY A 80 -6.15 -12.34 -1.72
C GLY A 80 -4.65 -12.14 -1.95
N ASN A 81 -3.97 -13.07 -2.64
CA ASN A 81 -2.53 -13.02 -2.92
C ASN A 81 -1.65 -12.95 -1.66
N GLY A 82 -2.14 -13.48 -0.54
CA GLY A 82 -1.37 -13.51 0.70
C GLY A 82 -1.17 -12.15 1.35
N ILE A 83 -2.02 -11.16 1.04
CA ILE A 83 -2.03 -9.87 1.72
C ILE A 83 -3.36 -9.66 2.45
N CYS A 84 -3.29 -9.07 3.64
CA CYS A 84 -4.46 -8.69 4.41
C CYS A 84 -4.27 -7.35 5.11
N ASP A 85 -5.21 -6.45 4.83
CA ASP A 85 -5.27 -5.08 5.34
C ASP A 85 -6.18 -5.05 6.58
N VAL A 86 -5.60 -4.80 7.76
CA VAL A 86 -6.31 -4.84 9.05
C VAL A 86 -7.36 -3.74 9.22
N ASP A 87 -7.31 -2.69 8.38
CA ASP A 87 -8.32 -1.63 8.37
C ASP A 87 -9.49 -1.93 7.45
N ARG A 88 -9.29 -2.80 6.46
CA ARG A 88 -10.37 -3.23 5.56
C ARG A 88 -11.14 -4.43 6.07
N ARG A 89 -10.46 -5.36 6.74
CA ARG A 89 -11.09 -6.59 7.25
C ARG A 89 -10.31 -7.21 8.41
N PRO A 90 -10.96 -8.03 9.26
CA PRO A 90 -10.25 -8.86 10.23
C PRO A 90 -9.32 -9.84 9.51
N CYS A 91 -8.03 -9.82 9.85
CA CYS A 91 -7.01 -10.68 9.24
C CYS A 91 -6.78 -12.00 9.99
N GLY A 92 -7.78 -12.44 10.77
CA GLY A 92 -7.74 -13.65 11.60
C GLY A 92 -7.84 -14.97 10.83
N VAL A 93 -7.94 -14.95 9.51
CA VAL A 93 -8.00 -16.16 8.69
C VAL A 93 -7.14 -16.02 7.43
N ALA A 94 -6.45 -17.09 7.06
CA ALA A 94 -5.76 -17.23 5.78
C ALA A 94 -6.36 -18.42 5.01
N ILE A 95 -6.80 -18.17 3.78
CA ILE A 95 -7.47 -19.17 2.94
C ILE A 95 -6.48 -19.70 1.91
N LEU A 96 -6.16 -20.98 1.99
CA LEU A 96 -5.21 -21.69 1.15
C LEU A 96 -5.94 -22.62 0.19
N ILE A 97 -5.59 -22.52 -1.09
CA ILE A 97 -6.04 -23.44 -2.14
C ILE A 97 -4.95 -24.48 -2.35
N VAL A 98 -5.30 -25.75 -2.15
CA VAL A 98 -4.36 -26.86 -2.08
C VAL A 98 -4.63 -27.95 -3.11
N ASP A 99 -3.57 -28.67 -3.46
CA ASP A 99 -3.59 -29.90 -4.24
C ASP A 99 -3.07 -31.09 -3.42
N ASN A 100 -3.37 -32.32 -3.86
CA ASN A 100 -3.00 -33.57 -3.20
C ASN A 100 -3.38 -33.54 -1.70
N PHE A 101 -4.61 -33.10 -1.41
CA PHE A 101 -5.09 -32.86 -0.06
C PHE A 101 -6.26 -33.78 0.28
N MET A 102 -6.26 -34.31 1.49
CA MET A 102 -7.38 -35.02 2.10
C MET A 102 -7.39 -34.68 3.60
N GLU A 103 -8.54 -34.27 4.11
CA GLU A 103 -8.71 -33.98 5.53
C GLU A 103 -8.49 -35.23 6.38
N THR A 104 -7.71 -35.07 7.44
CA THR A 104 -7.43 -36.08 8.46
C THR A 104 -7.51 -35.45 9.85
N PRO A 105 -7.68 -36.24 10.93
CA PRO A 105 -7.60 -35.73 12.30
C PRO A 105 -6.27 -35.05 12.65
N ASP A 106 -5.19 -35.40 11.94
CA ASP A 106 -3.85 -34.86 12.13
C ASP A 106 -3.58 -33.64 11.22
N THR A 107 -4.61 -33.13 10.53
CA THR A 107 -4.45 -31.99 9.63
C THR A 107 -4.21 -30.71 10.43
N ILE A 108 -3.10 -30.05 10.15
CA ILE A 108 -2.65 -28.85 10.84
C ILE A 108 -2.15 -27.80 9.87
N CYS A 109 -2.31 -26.54 10.24
CA CYS A 109 -1.65 -25.42 9.59
C CYS A 109 -0.54 -24.90 10.51
N GLN A 110 0.66 -24.76 9.96
CA GLN A 110 1.83 -24.31 10.68
C GLN A 110 2.27 -22.93 10.21
N LEU A 111 2.50 -22.07 11.19
CA LEU A 111 2.92 -20.68 11.04
C LEU A 111 4.34 -20.50 11.54
N ARG A 112 5.09 -19.68 10.83
CA ARG A 112 6.39 -19.15 11.27
C ARG A 112 6.42 -17.67 11.02
N GLU A 113 6.62 -16.89 12.07
CA GLU A 113 6.78 -15.45 11.93
C GLU A 113 8.07 -15.14 11.16
N VAL A 114 8.05 -14.06 10.40
CA VAL A 114 9.15 -13.63 9.54
C VAL A 114 9.66 -12.29 10.02
N GLU A 115 10.96 -12.25 10.31
CA GLU A 115 11.69 -11.02 10.60
C GLU A 115 12.31 -10.47 9.33
N GLU A 116 12.31 -9.15 9.18
CA GLU A 116 12.98 -8.48 8.08
C GLU A 116 14.30 -7.88 8.56
N VAL A 117 15.42 -8.46 8.13
CA VAL A 117 16.76 -8.01 8.51
C VAL A 117 17.48 -7.54 7.24
N ASN A 118 17.78 -6.24 7.15
CA ASN A 118 18.40 -5.62 5.97
C ASN A 118 17.65 -5.94 4.66
N SER A 119 16.32 -5.81 4.69
CA SER A 119 15.43 -6.11 3.55
C SER A 119 15.39 -7.57 3.11
N VAL A 120 15.97 -8.47 3.91
CA VAL A 120 15.90 -9.92 3.71
C VAL A 120 14.92 -10.50 4.71
N LEU A 121 13.90 -11.20 4.18
CA LEU A 121 12.92 -11.93 4.98
C LEU A 121 13.57 -13.21 5.54
N ARG A 122 13.66 -13.28 6.87
CA ARG A 122 14.20 -14.42 7.61
C ARG A 122 13.10 -15.07 8.44
N PRO A 123 12.81 -16.37 8.22
CA PRO A 123 11.83 -17.05 9.04
C PRO A 123 12.40 -17.30 10.43
N GLN A 124 11.63 -17.01 11.47
CA GLN A 124 11.96 -17.43 12.83
C GLN A 124 11.98 -18.96 12.95
N GLU A 125 12.72 -19.48 13.93
CA GLU A 125 12.76 -20.92 14.22
C GLU A 125 11.48 -21.40 14.89
N THR A 126 10.83 -20.53 15.68
CA THR A 126 9.59 -20.83 16.38
C THR A 126 8.47 -21.16 15.39
N ARG A 127 7.85 -22.32 15.58
CA ARG A 127 6.70 -22.79 14.81
C ARG A 127 5.47 -22.79 15.71
N VAL A 128 4.39 -22.22 15.20
CA VAL A 128 3.09 -22.21 15.88
C VAL A 128 2.11 -22.99 15.02
N THR A 129 1.43 -23.96 15.62
CA THR A 129 0.34 -24.66 14.95
C THR A 129 -0.97 -23.94 15.25
N VAL A 130 -1.83 -23.82 14.24
CA VAL A 130 -3.13 -23.18 14.37
C VAL A 130 -4.24 -24.12 13.90
N SER A 131 -5.46 -23.86 14.37
CA SER A 131 -6.63 -24.62 13.97
C SER A 131 -6.97 -24.40 12.50
N VAL A 132 -7.55 -25.44 11.92
CA VAL A 132 -7.89 -25.49 10.49
C VAL A 132 -9.40 -25.74 10.35
N GLU A 133 -10.01 -25.06 9.39
CA GLU A 133 -11.38 -25.30 8.95
C GLU A 133 -11.42 -25.58 7.45
N PHE A 134 -12.35 -26.41 7.01
CA PHE A 134 -12.46 -26.83 5.62
C PHE A 134 -13.80 -26.39 5.03
N GLN A 135 -13.76 -25.79 3.84
CA GLN A 135 -14.97 -25.48 3.07
C GLN A 135 -15.18 -26.43 1.89
N SER A 136 -14.11 -27.02 1.36
CA SER A 136 -14.19 -27.95 0.23
C SER A 136 -12.97 -28.89 0.20
N ASN A 137 -12.91 -29.79 -0.79
CA ASN A 137 -11.77 -30.70 -1.00
C ASN A 137 -10.47 -30.02 -1.45
N ARG A 138 -10.46 -28.68 -1.62
CA ARG A 138 -9.28 -27.91 -2.04
C ARG A 138 -9.09 -26.61 -1.27
N GLU A 139 -9.98 -26.25 -0.36
CA GLU A 139 -9.95 -24.97 0.34
C GLU A 139 -9.78 -25.20 1.85
N VAL A 140 -8.64 -24.72 2.35
CA VAL A 140 -8.18 -24.88 3.72
C VAL A 140 -8.09 -23.51 4.37
N ILE A 141 -8.79 -23.31 5.48
CA ILE A 141 -8.82 -22.05 6.23
C ILE A 141 -7.94 -22.23 7.47
N CYS A 142 -6.81 -21.53 7.51
CA CYS A 142 -5.97 -21.43 8.70
C CYS A 142 -6.47 -20.29 9.58
N HIS A 143 -6.83 -20.57 10.82
CA HIS A 143 -7.30 -19.58 11.79
C HIS A 143 -6.14 -18.99 12.59
N LEU A 144 -5.81 -17.72 12.37
CA LEU A 144 -4.75 -17.01 13.09
C LEU A 144 -5.24 -16.54 14.46
N LEU A 145 -4.34 -16.55 15.45
CA LEU A 145 -4.61 -16.04 16.79
C LEU A 145 -4.61 -14.51 16.81
N ASN A 146 -5.38 -13.89 17.71
CA ASN A 146 -5.43 -12.43 17.84
C ASN A 146 -4.05 -11.80 18.13
N SER A 147 -3.16 -12.52 18.83
CA SER A 147 -1.78 -12.08 19.05
C SER A 147 -0.96 -11.95 17.77
N GLN A 148 -1.34 -12.66 16.70
CA GLN A 148 -0.68 -12.66 15.39
C GLN A 148 -1.25 -11.58 14.46
N VAL A 149 -2.30 -10.88 14.87
CA VAL A 149 -3.05 -9.92 14.04
C VAL A 149 -3.14 -8.53 14.72
N SER A 150 -2.25 -8.25 15.68
CA SER A 150 -2.28 -6.97 16.41
C SER A 150 -1.92 -5.77 15.52
N ARG A 151 -2.63 -4.65 15.75
CA ARG A 151 -2.35 -3.31 15.17
C ARG A 151 -1.09 -2.64 15.74
N ASP A 152 -0.40 -3.31 16.67
CA ASP A 152 0.82 -2.75 17.27
C ASP A 152 2.00 -2.69 16.30
N VAL A 153 1.93 -3.47 15.22
CA VAL A 153 2.97 -3.61 14.21
C VAL A 153 2.38 -3.29 12.84
N SER A 154 3.08 -2.46 12.08
CA SER A 154 2.64 -1.94 10.78
C SER A 154 2.58 -3.03 9.71
N VAL A 155 3.49 -3.99 9.77
CA VAL A 155 3.52 -5.19 8.91
C VAL A 155 3.99 -6.39 9.71
N ARG A 156 3.20 -7.47 9.71
CA ARG A 156 3.61 -8.81 10.17
C ARG A 156 3.53 -9.80 9.02
N ARG A 157 4.49 -10.71 8.97
CA ARG A 157 4.61 -11.71 7.92
C ARG A 157 4.73 -13.09 8.52
N TYR A 158 4.06 -14.04 7.87
CA TYR A 158 4.05 -15.44 8.27
C TYR A 158 4.34 -16.31 7.06
N PHE A 159 5.25 -17.28 7.21
CA PHE A 159 5.23 -18.44 6.33
C PHE A 159 4.18 -19.42 6.84
N LEU A 160 3.29 -19.82 5.93
CA LEU A 160 2.24 -20.80 6.14
C LEU A 160 2.58 -22.09 5.40
N SER A 161 2.36 -23.22 6.06
CA SER A 161 2.41 -24.55 5.44
C SER A 161 1.34 -25.44 6.05
N ILE A 162 0.87 -26.43 5.29
CA ILE A 162 -0.15 -27.38 5.73
C ILE A 162 0.45 -28.77 5.78
N SER A 163 0.04 -29.55 6.77
CA SER A 163 0.30 -30.99 6.84
C SER A 163 -1.00 -31.73 7.11
N THR A 164 -1.15 -32.91 6.51
CA THR A 164 -2.28 -33.84 6.74
C THR A 164 -1.87 -35.04 7.61
N ASP A 165 -0.64 -35.08 8.10
CA ASP A 165 -0.11 -36.18 8.92
C ASP A 165 0.76 -35.69 10.09
N GLY A 166 0.78 -34.37 10.32
CA GLY A 166 1.61 -33.71 11.32
C GLY A 166 3.13 -33.73 11.06
N GLN A 167 3.62 -34.40 10.01
CA GLN A 167 5.05 -34.64 9.79
C GLN A 167 5.57 -34.04 8.49
N ARG A 168 4.84 -34.24 7.39
CA ARG A 168 5.21 -33.75 6.06
C ARG A 168 4.38 -32.52 5.72
N PHE A 169 5.06 -31.44 5.42
CA PHE A 169 4.45 -30.14 5.16
C PHE A 169 4.53 -29.79 3.67
N SER A 170 3.56 -28.98 3.24
CA SER A 170 3.55 -28.36 1.92
C SER A 170 4.73 -27.41 1.71
N ASN A 171 4.84 -26.87 0.49
CA ASN A 171 5.59 -25.64 0.26
C ASN A 171 5.09 -24.52 1.19
N GLU A 172 6.02 -23.65 1.61
CA GLU A 172 5.72 -22.46 2.41
C GLU A 172 5.21 -21.34 1.49
N VAL A 173 4.15 -20.66 1.91
CA VAL A 173 3.64 -19.43 1.26
C VAL A 173 3.63 -18.28 2.25
N ILE A 174 3.78 -17.06 1.76
CA ILE A 174 3.81 -15.86 2.60
C ILE A 174 2.41 -15.27 2.80
N TYR A 175 2.07 -14.97 4.04
CA TYR A 175 0.90 -14.20 4.41
C TYR A 175 1.33 -12.93 5.15
N THR A 176 0.95 -11.78 4.61
CA THR A 176 1.34 -10.45 5.07
C THR A 176 0.12 -9.74 5.62
N VAL A 177 0.12 -9.49 6.93
CA VAL A 177 -0.86 -8.67 7.62
C VAL A 177 -0.27 -7.27 7.72
N TYR A 178 -0.97 -6.25 7.23
CA TYR A 178 -0.47 -4.88 7.25
C TYR A 178 -1.55 -3.84 7.55
N ASP A 179 -1.11 -2.69 8.05
CA ASP A 179 -1.90 -1.49 8.25
C ASP A 179 -1.78 -0.57 7.02
N SER A 180 -2.90 -0.32 6.34
CA SER A 180 -2.90 0.48 5.13
C SER A 180 -2.89 1.99 5.37
N ASN A 181 -2.95 2.48 6.61
CA ASN A 181 -2.85 3.91 6.89
C ASN A 181 -1.46 4.46 6.57
N CYS A 182 -0.40 3.72 6.85
CA CYS A 182 0.98 4.13 6.55
C CYS A 182 1.70 3.27 5.54
N GLN A 183 1.26 2.04 5.25
CA GLN A 183 1.97 1.24 4.25
C GLN A 183 1.09 0.83 3.09
N GLN A 184 1.72 0.63 1.95
CA GLN A 184 1.13 0.00 0.78
C GLN A 184 1.92 -1.26 0.47
N CYS A 185 1.25 -2.40 0.47
CA CYS A 185 1.83 -3.69 0.14
C CYS A 185 1.35 -4.16 -1.23
N ILE A 186 2.27 -4.67 -2.03
CA ILE A 186 1.98 -5.30 -3.33
C ILE A 186 1.75 -6.81 -3.17
N ARG A 187 1.29 -7.46 -4.25
CA ARG A 187 0.81 -8.86 -4.24
C ARG A 187 1.85 -9.93 -3.82
N ASN A 188 3.14 -9.60 -3.77
CA ASN A 188 4.20 -10.50 -3.32
C ASN A 188 4.55 -10.32 -1.81
N GLY A 189 3.82 -9.46 -1.09
CA GLY A 189 4.09 -9.14 0.32
C GLY A 189 5.16 -8.07 0.54
N THR A 190 5.73 -7.48 -0.52
CA THR A 190 6.62 -6.31 -0.40
C THR A 190 5.80 -5.08 -0.03
N CYS A 191 6.19 -4.41 1.04
CA CYS A 191 5.51 -3.24 1.58
C CYS A 191 6.40 -2.00 1.49
N SER A 192 5.79 -0.85 1.24
CA SER A 192 6.48 0.45 1.21
C SER A 192 5.71 1.48 2.03
N LEU A 193 6.43 2.39 2.67
CA LEU A 193 5.85 3.49 3.43
C LEU A 193 5.13 4.47 2.50
N LYS A 194 3.92 4.88 2.88
CA LYS A 194 3.14 5.91 2.19
C LYS A 194 3.73 7.28 2.48
N ALA A 195 3.72 8.15 1.47
CA ALA A 195 4.12 9.54 1.63
C ALA A 195 3.27 10.23 2.72
N GLY A 196 3.90 11.03 3.57
CA GLY A 196 3.22 11.72 4.67
C GLY A 196 2.97 10.86 5.91
N THR A 197 3.66 9.72 6.06
CA THR A 197 3.57 8.86 7.27
C THR A 197 4.95 8.49 7.80
N CYS A 198 5.04 8.22 9.10
CA CYS A 198 6.25 7.72 9.75
C CYS A 198 6.08 6.26 10.20
N LEU A 199 7.17 5.51 10.16
CA LEU A 199 7.32 4.18 10.74
C LEU A 199 8.34 4.26 11.89
N ILE A 200 7.85 4.47 13.11
CA ILE A 200 8.72 4.69 14.27
C ILE A 200 8.72 3.43 15.13
N GLY A 201 9.87 2.75 15.15
CA GLY A 201 9.92 1.35 15.57
C GLY A 201 9.10 0.49 14.60
N ASP A 202 8.20 -0.34 15.13
CA ASP A 202 7.31 -1.17 14.31
C ASP A 202 5.95 -0.53 14.07
N ARG A 203 5.69 0.68 14.59
CA ARG A 203 4.36 1.29 14.60
C ARG A 203 4.22 2.43 13.60
N CYS A 204 3.02 2.48 13.07
CA CYS A 204 2.51 3.41 12.10
C CYS A 204 2.08 4.74 12.72
N TRP A 205 2.53 5.87 12.18
CA TRP A 205 2.12 7.21 12.62
C TRP A 205 1.80 8.12 11.44
N GLN A 206 0.70 8.86 11.54
CA GLN A 206 0.36 9.90 10.56
C GLN A 206 1.13 11.19 10.86
N MET A 207 1.34 12.02 9.83
CA MET A 207 1.94 13.34 9.99
C MET A 207 1.27 14.13 11.13
N ASN A 208 2.10 14.75 11.97
CA ASN A 208 1.72 15.55 13.14
C ASN A 208 1.10 14.77 14.31
N GLN A 209 0.98 13.43 14.25
CA GLN A 209 0.53 12.67 15.42
C GLN A 209 1.55 12.80 16.57
N PRO A 210 1.11 13.11 17.80
CA PRO A 210 2.01 13.32 18.93
C PRO A 210 2.57 11.99 19.44
N ASN A 211 3.80 12.03 19.96
CA ASN A 211 4.37 10.88 20.66
C ASN A 211 3.58 10.61 21.96
N PRO A 212 2.99 9.42 22.15
CA PRO A 212 2.25 9.09 23.36
C PRO A 212 3.09 9.16 24.65
N ARG A 213 4.42 9.03 24.53
CA ARG A 213 5.36 9.08 25.66
C ARG A 213 5.96 10.46 25.87
N SER A 214 5.85 11.37 24.91
CA SER A 214 6.45 12.70 24.98
C SER A 214 5.61 13.74 24.25
N ALA A 215 4.96 14.63 25.01
CA ALA A 215 4.13 15.68 24.43
C ALA A 215 4.90 16.64 23.50
N ASN A 216 6.23 16.67 23.59
CA ASN A 216 7.11 17.55 22.81
C ASN A 216 7.63 16.91 21.53
N GLN A 217 7.11 15.74 21.14
CA GLN A 217 7.50 15.06 19.91
C GLN A 217 6.27 14.75 19.05
N LEU A 218 6.48 14.67 17.74
CA LEU A 218 5.47 14.28 16.75
C LEU A 218 6.10 13.51 15.58
N CYS A 219 5.27 12.85 14.79
CA CYS A 219 5.70 12.27 13.51
C CYS A 219 5.81 13.38 12.45
N ASP A 220 7.03 13.58 11.94
CA ASP A 220 7.29 14.45 10.79
C ASP A 220 8.15 13.70 9.75
N PRO A 221 7.52 13.12 8.71
CA PRO A 221 8.22 12.34 7.70
C PRO A 221 9.09 13.19 6.76
N SER A 222 8.95 14.52 6.77
CA SER A 222 9.82 15.42 6.00
C SER A 222 11.19 15.60 6.64
N VAL A 223 11.27 15.41 7.97
CA VAL A 223 12.51 15.47 8.75
C VAL A 223 13.07 14.06 8.93
N ASN A 224 12.26 13.15 9.48
CA ASN A 224 12.65 11.77 9.67
C ASN A 224 11.41 10.86 9.68
N SER A 225 11.30 9.99 8.67
CA SER A 225 10.19 9.04 8.57
C SER A 225 10.35 7.81 9.47
N MET A 226 11.49 7.64 10.14
CA MET A 226 11.81 6.47 10.96
C MET A 226 11.94 6.76 12.46
N ASP A 227 11.91 8.03 12.87
CA ASP A 227 12.05 8.43 14.28
C ASP A 227 11.17 9.66 14.63
N TRP A 228 10.95 9.87 15.92
CA TRP A 228 10.19 11.00 16.44
C TRP A 228 10.91 12.33 16.20
N THR A 229 10.18 13.31 15.70
CA THR A 229 10.69 14.67 15.52
C THR A 229 10.29 15.55 16.71
N LEU A 230 11.21 16.34 17.25
CA LEU A 230 10.90 17.33 18.29
C LEU A 230 9.96 18.39 17.71
N LYS A 231 8.86 18.66 18.40
CA LYS A 231 8.04 19.84 18.14
C LYS A 231 8.96 21.03 18.27
N ALA A 232 9.11 21.81 17.20
CA ALA A 232 9.78 23.09 17.27
C ALA A 232 9.18 23.83 18.47
N ALA A 233 10.03 24.19 19.44
CA ALA A 233 9.57 24.82 20.66
C ALA A 233 8.71 26.01 20.25
N GLN A 234 7.41 25.95 20.56
CA GLN A 234 6.67 27.18 20.79
C GLN A 234 7.37 27.81 21.99
N GLN A 235 8.40 28.61 21.73
CA GLN A 235 8.92 29.51 22.73
C GLN A 235 7.72 30.29 23.24
N PRO A 236 7.49 30.33 24.56
CA PRO A 236 6.49 31.23 25.10
C PRO A 236 6.88 32.63 24.62
N VAL A 237 5.98 33.27 23.88
CA VAL A 237 6.14 34.68 23.54
C VAL A 237 5.89 35.43 24.85
N ASP A 238 6.93 35.56 25.65
CA ASP A 238 6.94 36.44 26.80
C ASP A 238 6.78 37.87 26.27
N LYS A 239 5.68 38.49 26.72
CA LYS A 239 5.35 39.88 26.44
C LYS A 239 6.46 40.79 26.97
N CYS A 240 6.96 41.63 26.07
CA CYS A 240 7.53 42.98 26.25
C CYS A 240 8.47 43.21 27.45
N ASN A 241 9.74 43.49 27.17
CA ASN A 241 10.25 44.86 27.28
C ASN A 241 11.69 45.05 26.73
N ASP A 242 11.80 46.14 25.98
CA ASP A 242 12.89 47.09 25.86
C ASP A 242 14.25 46.71 25.23
N GLU A 243 14.36 47.25 24.02
CA GLU A 243 15.42 48.16 23.55
C GLU A 243 16.88 47.68 23.52
N LYS A 244 17.40 47.73 22.27
CA LYS A 244 18.81 47.70 21.84
C LYS A 244 19.43 46.33 21.56
N ILE A 245 19.08 45.77 20.39
CA ILE A 245 20.05 45.13 19.46
C ILE A 245 19.58 45.47 18.04
N ILE A 246 19.88 46.66 17.51
CA ILE A 246 20.92 46.92 16.50
C ILE A 246 21.00 45.87 15.36
N LYS A 247 20.58 46.35 14.17
CA LYS A 247 21.08 46.04 12.82
C LYS A 247 21.51 44.60 12.55
N TYR A 248 20.66 43.85 11.84
CA TYR A 248 21.02 42.99 10.70
C TYR A 248 19.73 42.36 10.15
N TYR A 249 18.88 43.15 9.48
CA TYR A 249 17.92 42.58 8.53
C TYR A 249 18.65 42.44 7.19
N ASP A 250 19.55 41.46 7.14
CA ASP A 250 20.06 40.98 5.85
C ASP A 250 18.95 40.15 5.19
N ARG A 251 18.44 40.71 4.10
CA ARG A 251 18.17 40.04 2.81
C ARG A 251 17.82 38.56 2.87
N TRP A 252 16.54 38.25 2.73
CA TRP A 252 16.10 36.92 2.30
C TRP A 252 15.97 36.92 0.78
N ASP A 253 17.12 36.81 0.09
CA ASP A 253 17.15 36.33 -1.29
C ASP A 253 17.18 34.79 -1.23
N ILE A 254 16.13 34.15 -1.74
CA ILE A 254 16.00 32.70 -1.84
C ILE A 254 16.84 32.25 -3.05
N TRP A 255 18.06 31.75 -2.85
CA TRP A 255 18.76 30.94 -3.86
C TRP A 255 19.50 29.75 -3.23
N THR A 256 18.92 28.56 -3.51
CA THR A 256 19.43 27.17 -3.49
C THR A 256 20.24 26.65 -2.30
N SER A 257 19.76 25.56 -1.70
CA SER A 257 20.50 24.69 -0.78
C SER A 257 21.07 23.45 -1.50
N ASN A 258 22.06 23.59 -2.38
CA ASN A 258 23.21 22.67 -2.41
C ASN A 258 24.31 23.12 -3.37
N ARG A 259 25.54 22.64 -3.12
CA ARG A 259 26.80 23.05 -3.77
C ARG A 259 26.99 22.72 -5.27
N THR A 260 25.97 22.33 -6.02
CA THR A 260 26.08 22.05 -7.47
C THR A 260 24.72 22.31 -8.13
N GLY A 261 24.58 23.41 -8.88
CA GLY A 261 23.48 23.67 -9.81
C GLY A 261 23.44 22.70 -11.01
N CYS A 262 22.63 23.03 -12.03
CA CYS A 262 22.39 22.20 -13.22
C CYS A 262 23.60 22.16 -14.18
N PRO A 263 23.72 21.12 -15.03
CA PRO A 263 24.68 21.07 -16.14
C PRO A 263 24.43 22.20 -17.15
N CYS A 264 25.50 22.76 -17.72
CA CYS A 264 25.42 23.81 -18.74
C CYS A 264 25.45 23.17 -20.14
N ASP A 265 24.62 23.64 -21.08
CA ASP A 265 24.55 23.08 -22.45
C ASP A 265 25.87 23.18 -23.25
N SER A 266 26.86 23.94 -22.74
CA SER A 266 28.18 24.10 -23.36
C SER A 266 29.33 23.44 -22.56
N SER A 267 29.09 22.89 -21.37
CA SER A 267 30.09 22.17 -20.57
C SER A 267 29.45 21.49 -19.34
N ASP A 268 29.30 20.16 -19.41
CA ASP A 268 28.63 19.35 -18.38
C ASP A 268 29.44 19.13 -17.08
N SER A 269 30.67 19.64 -16.97
CA SER A 269 31.61 19.22 -15.93
C SER A 269 31.57 20.01 -14.62
N ILE A 270 30.84 21.12 -14.52
CA ILE A 270 30.96 22.02 -13.34
C ILE A 270 29.64 22.22 -12.59
N GLY A 271 28.47 21.92 -13.18
CA GLY A 271 27.20 22.02 -12.44
C GLY A 271 26.99 23.37 -11.75
N GLU A 272 27.40 24.48 -12.36
CA GLU A 272 27.29 25.83 -11.79
C GLU A 272 26.17 26.66 -12.42
N CYS A 273 25.37 26.05 -13.31
CA CYS A 273 24.30 26.72 -14.03
C CYS A 273 22.95 26.70 -13.26
N ALA A 274 22.10 27.70 -13.50
CA ALA A 274 20.75 27.71 -12.92
C ALA A 274 19.82 26.69 -13.58
N CYS A 275 18.97 26.06 -12.76
CA CYS A 275 17.86 25.23 -13.21
C CYS A 275 16.62 26.10 -13.36
N CYS A 276 16.27 26.53 -14.57
CA CYS A 276 15.14 27.42 -14.81
C CYS A 276 13.85 26.63 -15.04
N GLU A 277 12.74 27.09 -14.44
CA GLU A 277 11.43 26.49 -14.67
C GLU A 277 10.91 26.75 -16.10
N VAL A 278 9.89 25.99 -16.49
CA VAL A 278 9.33 25.99 -17.85
C VAL A 278 8.88 27.39 -18.25
N GLY A 279 9.53 27.96 -19.29
CA GLY A 279 9.24 29.29 -19.83
C GLY A 279 10.33 30.35 -19.56
N ALA A 280 11.34 30.01 -18.76
CA ALA A 280 12.51 30.86 -18.53
C ALA A 280 13.77 30.32 -19.25
N CYS A 281 14.68 31.22 -19.62
CA CYS A 281 15.94 30.90 -20.27
C CYS A 281 17.12 31.22 -19.35
N ARG A 282 18.19 30.42 -19.48
CA ARG A 282 19.42 30.58 -18.70
C ARG A 282 20.22 31.77 -19.21
N CYS A 283 20.78 32.53 -18.29
CA CYS A 283 21.66 33.65 -18.63
C CYS A 283 23.01 33.19 -19.23
N PRO A 284 23.57 33.93 -20.19
CA PRO A 284 24.90 33.67 -20.73
C PRO A 284 26.01 34.09 -19.74
N SER A 285 27.25 33.68 -20.03
CA SER A 285 28.44 34.07 -19.24
C SER A 285 28.56 35.59 -19.12
N PRO A 286 28.84 36.15 -17.93
CA PRO A 286 29.29 35.47 -16.69
C PRO A 286 28.18 35.02 -15.72
N ASN A 287 26.90 35.32 -15.98
CA ASN A 287 25.80 35.12 -15.02
C ASN A 287 25.07 33.78 -15.21
N VAL A 288 25.81 32.72 -15.50
CA VAL A 288 25.26 31.39 -15.88
C VAL A 288 24.42 30.71 -14.78
N ASN A 289 24.54 31.19 -13.55
CA ASN A 289 23.77 30.77 -12.38
C ASN A 289 22.45 31.53 -12.19
N GLN A 290 21.95 32.22 -13.21
CA GLN A 290 20.71 32.99 -13.16
C GLN A 290 19.74 32.62 -14.29
N CYS A 291 18.45 32.87 -14.04
CA CYS A 291 17.37 32.69 -15.01
C CYS A 291 16.75 34.04 -15.37
N THR A 292 16.37 34.19 -16.63
CA THR A 292 15.61 35.34 -17.13
C THR A 292 14.52 34.89 -18.10
N ARG A 293 13.73 35.82 -18.63
CA ARG A 293 12.72 35.50 -19.65
C ARG A 293 13.42 35.24 -20.99
N CYS A 294 13.00 34.19 -21.69
CA CYS A 294 13.51 33.88 -23.02
C CYS A 294 13.29 35.06 -23.99
N GLY A 295 14.36 35.52 -24.64
CA GLY A 295 14.39 36.70 -25.53
C GLY A 295 14.89 38.00 -24.88
N GLU A 296 15.22 38.01 -23.59
CA GLU A 296 15.79 39.17 -22.87
C GLU A 296 17.14 38.88 -22.21
N GLU A 297 17.89 37.91 -22.72
CA GLU A 297 19.16 37.42 -22.16
C GLU A 297 20.26 38.50 -22.09
N GLU A 298 20.21 39.52 -22.95
CA GLU A 298 21.20 40.62 -22.98
C GLU A 298 20.94 41.72 -21.93
N VAL A 299 19.70 41.85 -21.47
CA VAL A 299 19.25 42.95 -20.59
C VAL A 299 18.78 42.47 -19.22
N GLY A 300 18.12 41.31 -19.15
CA GLY A 300 17.55 40.75 -17.93
C GLY A 300 18.56 40.07 -17.01
N CYS A 301 19.77 39.77 -17.51
CA CYS A 301 20.79 39.00 -16.79
C CYS A 301 21.74 39.82 -15.91
N ASN A 302 21.65 41.15 -15.94
CA ASN A 302 22.48 42.06 -15.11
C ASN A 302 21.70 42.70 -13.95
N ARG A 303 20.44 42.31 -13.75
CA ARG A 303 19.60 42.80 -12.66
C ARG A 303 19.21 41.60 -11.79
N ARG A 304 19.54 41.64 -10.50
CA ARG A 304 18.86 40.79 -9.51
C ARG A 304 17.38 41.19 -9.55
N LEU A 305 16.56 40.39 -10.22
CA LEU A 305 15.12 40.61 -10.33
C LEU A 305 14.47 40.25 -8.99
N VAL A 306 14.50 41.17 -8.04
CA VAL A 306 13.35 41.33 -7.15
C VAL A 306 12.43 42.29 -7.92
N SER A 307 11.48 41.76 -8.68
CA SER A 307 10.68 42.59 -9.61
C SER A 307 9.66 43.44 -8.83
N PRO A 308 9.67 44.78 -8.96
CA PRO A 308 8.65 45.68 -8.45
C PRO A 308 7.61 46.09 -9.52
N GLU A 309 7.69 45.62 -10.77
CA GLU A 309 6.97 46.27 -11.89
C GLU A 309 6.04 45.38 -12.73
N PHE A 310 5.87 44.10 -12.39
CA PHE A 310 4.72 43.33 -12.88
C PHE A 310 4.04 42.70 -11.68
N GLY A 311 2.97 43.34 -11.23
CA GLY A 311 2.18 43.03 -10.04
C GLY A 311 1.43 41.70 -10.10
N ILE A 312 2.17 40.61 -10.29
CA ILE A 312 1.72 39.26 -9.98
C ILE A 312 2.80 38.67 -9.09
N ASP A 313 2.58 38.82 -7.79
CA ASP A 313 3.28 38.08 -6.75
C ASP A 313 3.22 36.56 -7.06
N GLY A 314 4.24 35.80 -6.66
CA GLY A 314 4.36 34.34 -6.85
C GLY A 314 3.24 33.50 -6.23
N TRP A 315 2.21 34.15 -5.70
CA TRP A 315 1.00 33.60 -5.12
C TRP A 315 -0.27 33.92 -5.94
N THR A 316 -0.18 34.62 -7.09
CA THR A 316 -1.35 34.93 -7.93
C THR A 316 -1.18 34.33 -9.31
N LYS A 317 -2.14 33.52 -9.78
CA LYS A 317 -1.98 32.73 -11.00
C LYS A 317 -2.27 33.51 -12.29
N ASN A 318 -3.06 34.59 -12.21
CA ASN A 318 -3.56 35.36 -13.36
C ASN A 318 -3.64 36.87 -13.05
N LEU A 319 -3.57 37.69 -14.11
CA LEU A 319 -3.76 39.16 -14.07
C LEU A 319 -5.11 39.57 -13.48
N ASP A 320 -6.16 38.78 -13.73
CA ASP A 320 -7.51 39.06 -13.28
C ASP A 320 -7.83 38.55 -11.87
N GLY A 321 -6.91 37.82 -11.22
CA GLY A 321 -7.11 37.18 -9.91
C GLY A 321 -7.79 35.80 -9.95
N CYS A 322 -8.25 35.35 -8.78
CA CYS A 322 -9.05 34.15 -8.54
C CYS A 322 -10.46 34.50 -8.04
N GLN A 323 -11.39 33.54 -8.18
CA GLN A 323 -12.73 33.66 -7.61
C GLN A 323 -12.68 33.87 -6.10
N CYS A 324 -13.34 34.92 -5.61
CA CYS A 324 -13.32 35.28 -4.20
C CYS A 324 -14.05 34.21 -3.36
N PRO A 325 -13.44 33.71 -2.26
CA PRO A 325 -14.08 32.70 -1.40
C PRO A 325 -15.42 33.14 -0.79
N TYR A 326 -15.64 34.44 -0.68
CA TYR A 326 -16.83 35.07 -0.08
C TYR A 326 -17.80 35.66 -1.11
N ASN A 327 -17.44 35.72 -2.42
CA ASN A 327 -18.34 36.20 -3.46
C ASN A 327 -18.07 35.47 -4.79
N PRO A 328 -18.94 34.55 -5.22
CA PRO A 328 -18.72 33.74 -6.42
C PRO A 328 -18.81 34.53 -7.73
N PHE A 329 -19.31 35.77 -7.72
CA PHE A 329 -19.40 36.61 -8.92
C PHE A 329 -18.19 37.55 -9.08
N ARG A 330 -17.23 37.51 -8.15
CA ARG A 330 -16.05 38.37 -8.14
C ARG A 330 -14.80 37.52 -8.34
N TYR A 331 -13.98 37.90 -9.32
CA TYR A 331 -12.82 37.11 -9.77
C TYR A 331 -11.46 37.78 -9.55
N ASN A 332 -11.44 38.98 -8.99
CA ASN A 332 -10.24 39.74 -8.68
C ASN A 332 -9.75 39.54 -7.25
N CYS A 333 -9.77 38.32 -6.75
CA CYS A 333 -9.17 37.99 -5.46
C CYS A 333 -7.76 37.39 -5.61
N ALA A 334 -6.94 37.42 -4.55
CA ALA A 334 -5.64 36.77 -4.58
C ALA A 334 -5.77 35.23 -4.62
N CYS A 335 -4.91 34.57 -5.40
CA CYS A 335 -4.93 33.11 -5.59
C CYS A 335 -4.08 32.35 -4.55
N CYS A 336 -4.34 32.54 -3.26
CA CYS A 336 -3.48 32.05 -2.17
C CYS A 336 -3.14 30.55 -2.28
N GLN A 337 -1.84 30.21 -2.22
CA GLN A 337 -1.32 28.84 -2.29
C GLN A 337 -0.60 28.44 -1.00
N ASN A 338 -0.14 27.18 -0.92
CA ASN A 338 0.61 26.61 0.21
C ASN A 338 0.00 26.89 1.60
N GLY A 339 -1.34 26.85 1.69
CA GLY A 339 -2.05 27.05 2.94
C GLY A 339 -2.09 28.51 3.43
N ALA A 340 -1.82 29.49 2.57
CA ALA A 340 -2.08 30.90 2.86
C ALA A 340 -3.59 31.21 2.79
N CYS A 341 -4.02 32.19 3.58
CA CYS A 341 -5.41 32.64 3.66
C CYS A 341 -5.64 33.97 2.96
N HIS A 342 -6.87 34.15 2.51
CA HIS A 342 -7.34 35.37 1.91
C HIS A 342 -7.48 36.49 2.95
N CYS A 343 -7.06 37.71 2.64
CA CYS A 343 -7.16 38.89 3.51
C CYS A 343 -8.58 39.52 3.59
N GLY A 344 -9.63 38.70 3.50
CA GLY A 344 -11.03 39.12 3.59
C GLY A 344 -11.50 40.12 2.52
N GLU A 345 -12.65 40.77 2.76
CA GLU A 345 -13.34 41.64 1.79
C GLU A 345 -12.71 43.03 1.61
N ARG A 346 -11.85 43.47 2.54
CA ARG A 346 -11.20 44.79 2.48
C ARG A 346 -9.89 44.77 1.70
N ASN A 347 -9.15 43.68 1.77
CA ASN A 347 -7.85 43.51 1.12
C ASN A 347 -7.94 42.33 0.14
N ILE A 348 -8.82 42.49 -0.86
CA ILE A 348 -9.23 41.40 -1.75
C ILE A 348 -8.06 40.85 -2.59
N ASN A 349 -7.02 41.64 -2.81
CA ASN A 349 -5.85 41.27 -3.63
C ASN A 349 -4.67 40.74 -2.80
N GLN A 350 -4.87 40.36 -1.54
CA GLN A 350 -3.77 39.99 -0.65
C GLN A 350 -3.96 38.61 -0.01
N CYS A 351 -2.84 37.90 0.11
CA CYS A 351 -2.72 36.69 0.90
C CYS A 351 -1.89 36.97 2.15
N ALA A 352 -2.26 36.34 3.25
CA ALA A 352 -1.50 36.32 4.48
C ALA A 352 -1.41 34.89 5.02
N PRO A 353 -0.44 34.58 5.89
CA PRO A 353 -0.48 33.34 6.64
C PRO A 353 -1.80 33.22 7.40
N CYS A 354 -2.49 32.08 7.32
CA CYS A 354 -3.79 31.88 7.97
C CYS A 354 -3.79 32.18 9.48
N TRP A 355 -2.65 31.98 10.13
CA TRP A 355 -2.45 32.23 11.56
C TRP A 355 -2.09 33.68 11.90
N ASN A 356 -1.90 34.56 10.89
CA ASN A 356 -1.53 35.95 11.08
C ASN A 356 -2.17 36.88 10.03
N ILE A 357 -3.50 36.91 9.99
CA ILE A 357 -4.28 37.78 9.09
C ILE A 357 -4.08 39.28 9.43
N GLY A 358 -3.55 39.62 10.60
CA GLY A 358 -3.25 41.00 11.01
C GLY A 358 -2.21 41.72 10.14
N VAL A 359 -1.41 40.99 9.36
CA VAL A 359 -0.47 41.58 8.38
C VAL A 359 -1.15 41.98 7.07
N CYS A 360 -2.44 41.70 6.90
CA CYS A 360 -3.19 42.17 5.74
C CYS A 360 -3.20 43.71 5.70
N GLY A 361 -2.86 44.30 4.55
CA GLY A 361 -2.73 45.75 4.38
C GLY A 361 -1.38 46.34 4.81
N SER A 362 -0.47 45.56 5.40
CA SER A 362 0.89 46.00 5.78
C SER A 362 1.88 46.09 4.62
N LYS A 363 1.46 45.77 3.40
CA LYS A 363 2.25 45.86 2.16
C LYS A 363 1.59 46.79 1.14
N PRO A 364 1.42 48.09 1.45
CA PRO A 364 0.80 49.06 0.54
C PRO A 364 1.60 49.22 -0.76
N ASP A 365 2.92 49.04 -0.69
CA ASP A 365 3.83 49.22 -1.82
C ASP A 365 3.75 48.10 -2.88
N VAL A 366 3.15 46.95 -2.52
CA VAL A 366 3.05 45.76 -3.38
C VAL A 366 1.68 45.64 -4.06
N PHE A 367 0.62 46.11 -3.39
CA PHE A 367 -0.77 45.90 -3.83
C PHE A 367 -1.57 47.19 -4.01
N GLY A 368 -0.94 48.35 -3.82
CA GLY A 368 -1.58 49.67 -3.81
C GLY A 368 -2.37 49.95 -2.54
N THR A 369 -2.53 51.23 -2.21
CA THR A 369 -3.51 51.65 -1.20
C THR A 369 -4.91 51.57 -1.79
N SER A 370 -5.86 51.01 -1.03
CA SER A 370 -7.29 50.96 -1.37
C SER A 370 -7.87 52.30 -1.79
#